data_AF-A0A7W5G918-F1
#
_entry.id   AF-A0A7W5G918-F1
#
_cell.length_a   1.000
_cell.length_b   1.000
_cell.length_c   1.000
_cell.angle_alpha   90.00
_cell.angle_beta   90.00
_cell.angle_gamma   90.00
#
_symmetry.space_group_name_H-M   'P 1'
#
loop_
_entity.id
_entity.type
_entity.pdbx_description
1 polymer ?
#
loop_
_entity_poly.entity_id
_entity_poly.type
_entity_poly.pdbx_seq_one_letter_code
_entity_poly.pdbx_strand_id
1 'polypeptide(L)' 'MEFSKIIERINELARKNKSEGLSDAEITERDELRKQYLTNFKNNFRQQLETIEIVDDKDDIKH' A
#
# COMPACT_ATOMS: atom_id res chain seq x y z
N MET A 1 -3.30 14.51 5.78
CA MET A 1 -3.26 13.50 4.71
C MET A 1 -4.07 12.30 5.16
N GLU A 2 -5.23 12.03 4.55
CA GLU A 2 -6.15 10.97 4.99
C GLU A 2 -5.52 9.55 4.88
N PHE A 3 -4.53 9.37 4.01
CA PHE A 3 -3.85 8.10 3.82
C PHE A 3 -2.97 7.67 5.01
N SER A 4 -2.26 8.61 5.65
CA SER A 4 -1.42 8.33 6.81
C SER A 4 -2.25 7.82 7.98
N LYS A 5 -3.42 8.41 8.21
CA LYS A 5 -4.36 7.99 9.26
C LYS A 5 -4.85 6.55 9.06
N ILE A 6 -5.15 6.16 7.82
CA ILE A 6 -5.57 4.78 7.48
C ILE A 6 -4.45 3.79 7.83
N ILE A 7 -3.21 4.10 7.45
CA ILE A 7 -2.05 3.24 7.73
C ILE A 7 -1.79 3.13 9.24
N GLU A 8 -1.83 4.26 9.96
CA GLU A 8 -1.70 4.29 11.41
C GLU A 8 -2.74 3.40 12.09
N ARG A 9 -4.00 3.52 11.68
CA ARG A 9 -5.10 2.72 12.21
C ARG A 9 -4.94 1.23 11.91
N ILE A 10 -4.54 0.86 10.69
CA ILE A 10 -4.24 -0.54 10.34
C ILE A 10 -3.12 -1.08 11.23
N ASN A 11 -2.08 -0.29 11.50
CA ASN A 11 -0.96 -0.69 12.35
C ASN A 11 -1.35 -0.82 13.83
N GLU A 12 -2.24 0.04 14.33
CA GLU A 12 -2.84 -0.09 15.66
C GLU A 12 -3.61 -1.40 15.79
N LEU A 13 -4.51 -1.69 14.85
CA LEU A 13 -5.28 -2.94 14.83
C LEU A 13 -4.36 -4.16 14.70
N ALA A 14 -3.29 -4.07 13.91
CA ALA A 14 -2.31 -5.15 13.79
C ALA A 14 -1.55 -5.40 15.10
N ARG A 15 -1.17 -4.33 15.82
CA ARG A 15 -0.53 -4.44 17.15
C ARG A 15 -1.48 -5.06 18.17
N LYS A 16 -2.73 -4.60 18.20
CA LYS A 16 -3.78 -5.13 19.07
C LYS A 16 -4.04 -6.62 18.81
N ASN A 17 -4.14 -7.00 17.53
CA ASN A 17 -4.30 -8.40 17.13
C ASN A 17 -3.17 -9.31 17.63
N LYS A 18 -1.94 -8.78 17.70
CA LYS A 18 -0.76 -9.53 18.15
C LYS A 18 -0.71 -9.68 19.67
N SER A 19 -1.25 -8.73 20.44
CA SER A 19 -1.22 -8.77 21.90
C SER A 19 -2.41 -9.54 22.48
N GLU A 20 -3.62 -9.17 22.09
CA GLU A 20 -4.87 -9.62 22.73
C GLU A 20 -5.89 -10.19 21.74
N GLY A 21 -5.63 -10.06 20.44
CA GLY A 21 -6.58 -10.44 19.39
C GLY A 21 -7.47 -9.27 18.97
N LEU A 22 -8.22 -9.46 17.89
CA LEU A 22 -9.21 -8.49 17.41
C LEU A 22 -10.61 -9.02 17.67
N SER A 23 -11.52 -8.12 18.03
CA SER A 23 -12.95 -8.40 17.97
C SER A 23 -13.47 -8.44 16.53
N ASP A 24 -14.62 -9.07 16.30
CA ASP A 24 -15.21 -9.17 14.96
C ASP A 24 -15.46 -7.80 14.30
N ALA A 25 -15.82 -6.80 15.10
CA ALA A 25 -15.99 -5.42 14.64
C ALA A 25 -14.66 -4.83 14.13
N GLU A 26 -13.56 -5.08 14.85
CA GLU A 26 -12.23 -4.57 14.49
C GLU A 26 -11.60 -5.34 13.31
N ILE A 27 -11.94 -6.63 13.16
CA ILE A 27 -11.58 -7.40 11.97
C ILE A 27 -12.24 -6.77 10.75
N THR A 28 -13.53 -6.45 10.85
CA THR A 28 -14.29 -5.79 9.78
C THR A 28 -13.70 -4.42 9.46
N GLU A 29 -13.43 -3.59 10.49
CA GLU A 29 -12.79 -2.28 10.34
C GLU A 29 -11.44 -2.40 9.63
N ARG A 30 -10.59 -3.32 10.07
CA ARG A 30 -9.26 -3.55 9.47
C ARG A 30 -9.37 -3.95 8.00
N ASP A 31 -10.33 -4.80 7.66
CA ASP A 31 -10.49 -5.31 6.30
C ASP A 31 -11.03 -4.22 5.36
N GLU A 32 -11.93 -3.37 5.83
CA GLU A 32 -12.39 -2.17 5.10
C GLU A 32 -11.23 -1.19 4.85
N LEU A 33 -10.45 -0.88 5.90
CA LEU A 33 -9.28 0.00 5.80
C LEU A 33 -8.23 -0.56 4.82
N ARG A 34 -7.98 -1.88 4.86
CA ARG A 34 -7.07 -2.54 3.91
C ARG A 34 -7.56 -2.46 2.48
N LYS A 35 -8.86 -2.64 2.25
CA LYS A 35 -9.45 -2.52 0.90
C LYS A 35 -9.29 -1.10 0.36
N GLN A 36 -9.51 -0.09 1.21
CA GLN A 36 -9.32 1.31 0.85
C GLN A 36 -7.85 1.64 0.55
N TYR A 37 -6.93 1.16 1.38
CA TYR A 37 -5.49 1.27 1.16
C TYR A 37 -5.06 0.64 -0.17
N LEU A 38 -5.48 -0.60 -0.45
CA LEU A 38 -5.11 -1.33 -1.67
C LEU A 38 -5.65 -0.66 -2.93
N THR A 39 -6.87 -0.12 -2.87
CA THR A 39 -7.46 0.59 -4.02
C THR A 39 -6.63 1.81 -4.38
N ASN A 40 -6.29 2.62 -3.37
CA ASN A 40 -5.47 3.81 -3.56
C ASN A 40 -4.04 3.44 -3.97
N PHE A 41 -3.46 2.42 -3.34
CA PHE A 41 -2.13 1.92 -3.69
C PHE A 41 -2.05 1.43 -5.13
N LYS A 42 -3.02 0.63 -5.59
CA LYS A 42 -3.08 0.13 -6.98
C LYS A 42 -3.16 1.27 -7.99
N ASN A 43 -3.95 2.30 -7.71
CA ASN A 43 -4.06 3.47 -8.59
C ASN A 43 -2.73 4.24 -8.68
N ASN A 44 -2.07 4.48 -7.54
CA ASN A 44 -0.76 5.13 -7.52
C ASN A 44 0.32 4.26 -8.18
N PHE A 45 0.32 2.95 -7.93
CA PHE A 45 1.28 2.02 -8.51
C PHE A 45 1.13 1.91 -10.02
N ARG A 46 -0.11 1.91 -10.53
CA ARG A 46 -0.37 1.95 -11.98
C ARG A 46 0.20 3.22 -12.63
N GLN A 47 -0.01 4.38 -12.02
CA GLN A 47 0.57 5.63 -12.51
C GLN A 47 2.10 5.58 -12.54
N GLN A 48 2.71 4.98 -11.50
CA GLN A 48 4.15 4.76 -11.48
C GLN A 48 4.60 3.85 -12.62
N LEU A 49 3.92 2.73 -12.87
CA LEU A 49 4.23 1.83 -13.99
C LEU A 49 4.07 2.50 -15.36
N GLU A 50 3.06 3.34 -15.54
CA GLU A 50 2.85 4.12 -16.77
C GLU A 50 3.96 5.17 -16.99
N THR A 51 4.69 5.54 -15.93
CA THR A 51 5.84 6.44 -15.99
C THR A 51 7.16 5.68 -16.22
N ILE A 52 7.16 4.34 -16.15
CA ILE A 52 8.35 3.54 -16.44
C ILE A 52 8.59 3.55 -17.95
N GLU A 53 9.58 4.34 -18.36
CA GLU A 53 10.15 4.31 -19.69
C GLU A 53 11.15 3.14 -19.78
N ILE A 54 11.00 2.29 -20.80
CA ILE A 54 12.00 1.27 -21.12
C ILE A 54 13.16 2.00 -21.79
N VAL A 55 14.19 2.31 -21.01
CA VAL A 55 15.50 2.69 -21.54
C VAL A 55 16.16 1.41 -22.09
N ASP A 56 16.09 1.22 -23.41
CA ASP A 56 16.95 0.27 -24.10
C ASP A 56 18.35 0.89 -24.05
N ASP A 57 19.23 0.40 -23.16
CA ASP A 57 20.65 0.73 -23.15
C ASP A 57 21.30 0.15 -24.43
N LYS A 58 20.97 0.72 -25.58
CA LYS A 58 21.70 0.53 -26.83
C LYS A 58 22.51 1.79 -27.12
N ASP A 59 23.80 1.55 -27.24
CA ASP A 59 24.84 2.43 -27.78
C ASP A 59 25.41 3.50 -26.85
N ASP A 60 26.47 3.14 -26.11
CA ASP A 60 27.78 3.77 -26.30
C ASP A 60 28.90 3.02 -25.52
N ILE A 61 29.26 1.80 -25.95
CA ILE A 61 30.63 1.32 -25.71
C ILE A 61 31.48 1.94 -26.81
N LYS A 62 32.00 3.16 -26.57
CA LYS A 62 33.02 3.75 -27.45
C LYS A 62 34.33 2.98 -27.29
N HIS A 63 34.74 2.35 -28.38
CA HIS A 63 36.08 1.80 -28.60
C HIS A 63 37.17 2.86 -28.50
#